data_AF-A0A965V0M8-F1
#
_entry.id   AF-A0A965V0M8-F1
#
_cell.length_a   1.000
_cell.length_b   1.000
_cell.length_c   1.000
_cell.angle_alpha   90.00
_cell.angle_beta   90.00
_cell.angle_gamma   90.00
#
_symmetry.space_group_name_H-M   'P 1'
#
loop_
_entity.id
_entity.type
_entity.pdbx_description
1 polymer ?
#
loop_
_entity_poly.entity_id
_entity_poly.type
_entity_poly.pdbx_seq_one_letter_code
_entity_poly.pdbx_strand_id
1 'polypeptide(L)'
;MALEPVPNQQSYSIPTLSVAHSQFERDTSGFNRRVYHLSDGSEVFFRGREESVTLEGGKGMQNVLVGSASNWLLSPNEPQSIARHRDVRGVGGQSTAVRISASKTLSGVLEVACFMSPEHQEAQKLREEVRQGIYSQKSHDLLEELVACNLFGNSGFSADESHAEMLVIEALLGEQQAKNMLDSRVDAFRRLVTNKLSTYTPEIEAGQKALSPSELVCVHATRFLPEMKGDGTVCIASTASATDHKFIRNTVHLSLNHVVQSHVFGNWEDCPYVVISPFEKVIEQSGKPHMLNTVDTWWTLNPGEPLIMPEAHVIHFNPEAQGTLFDDSMPGITRVKKGPYLRRDRDELLDEVYEHRELNSLPVVERLKREFRSVEMHDARTGAEDEKITLQENELIGKAILEVATARTLCRAGHVPHSGGMWAWDGNSMEATAETTQLAAQMQVFSGNHSDSFQARAEGLLAWSIGKATKRCEDDSLVEDSGKIPTPQIEEDFVQVLTVETLRSLYEAGIFFGRCGRGDDS
;
A
#
# COMPACT_ATOMS: atom_id res chain seq x y z
N MET A 1 -2.34 29.16 60.46
CA MET A 1 -2.33 29.79 59.12
C MET A 1 -3.39 29.06 58.30
N ALA A 2 -4.51 29.73 58.01
CA ALA A 2 -5.55 29.18 57.15
C ALA A 2 -5.07 29.31 55.70
N LEU A 3 -5.07 28.22 54.94
CA LEU A 3 -4.77 28.23 53.52
C LEU A 3 -5.91 28.95 52.80
N GLU A 4 -5.58 30.02 52.08
CA GLU A 4 -6.55 30.72 51.23
C GLU A 4 -7.03 29.78 50.10
N PRO A 5 -8.33 29.80 49.76
CA PRO A 5 -8.84 29.00 48.67
C PRO A 5 -8.21 29.43 47.34
N VAL A 6 -7.68 28.45 46.60
CA VAL A 6 -7.16 28.65 45.24
C VAL A 6 -8.28 29.29 44.40
N PRO A 7 -8.04 30.41 43.72
CA PRO A 7 -9.05 31.05 42.88
C PRO A 7 -9.57 30.02 41.86
N ASN A 8 -10.89 29.88 41.77
CA ASN A 8 -11.54 29.11 40.72
C ASN A 8 -10.87 29.42 39.38
N GLN A 9 -10.18 28.44 38.79
CA GLN A 9 -9.74 28.51 37.40
C GLN A 9 -11.00 28.66 36.56
N GLN A 10 -11.30 29.88 36.12
CA GLN A 10 -12.30 30.10 35.09
C GLN A 10 -11.82 29.36 33.84
N SER A 11 -12.51 28.27 33.49
CA SER A 11 -12.29 27.58 32.22
C SER A 11 -12.72 28.53 31.11
N TYR A 12 -11.74 29.22 30.50
CA TYR A 12 -11.97 29.96 29.27
C TYR A 12 -12.16 28.93 28.15
N SER A 13 -13.41 28.68 27.76
CA SER A 13 -13.71 27.86 26.59
C SER A 13 -13.22 28.60 25.35
N ILE A 14 -12.31 28.00 24.60
CA ILE A 14 -11.84 28.56 23.33
C ILE A 14 -12.98 28.42 22.30
N PRO A 15 -13.44 29.52 21.67
CA PRO A 15 -14.52 29.44 20.69
C PRO A 15 -14.10 28.61 19.47
N THR A 16 -15.01 27.77 18.99
CA THR A 16 -14.86 27.04 17.71
C THR A 16 -14.86 28.04 16.56
N LEU A 17 -13.88 27.94 15.67
CA LEU A 17 -13.79 28.73 14.45
C LEU A 17 -14.74 28.17 13.38
N SER A 18 -15.43 29.06 12.67
CA SER A 18 -16.28 28.71 11.52
C SER A 18 -15.72 29.31 10.24
N VAL A 19 -16.06 28.71 9.09
CA VAL A 19 -15.75 29.30 7.78
C VAL A 19 -16.63 30.54 7.57
N ALA A 20 -16.00 31.70 7.39
CA ALA A 20 -16.69 32.95 7.09
C ALA A 20 -17.04 33.07 5.61
N HIS A 21 -16.08 32.72 4.74
CA HIS A 21 -16.27 32.63 3.29
C HIS A 21 -15.15 31.81 2.65
N SER A 22 -15.28 31.48 1.36
CA SER A 22 -14.19 30.88 0.59
C SER A 22 -14.02 31.57 -0.76
N GLN A 23 -12.81 31.57 -1.27
CA GLN A 23 -12.47 32.10 -2.59
C GLN A 23 -11.46 31.21 -3.29
N PHE A 24 -11.36 31.31 -4.62
CA PHE A 24 -10.29 30.64 -5.36
C PHE A 24 -9.08 31.56 -5.47
N GLU A 25 -7.90 31.02 -5.18
CA GLU A 25 -6.60 31.66 -5.37
C GLU A 25 -5.71 30.76 -6.24
N ARG A 26 -4.95 31.36 -7.17
CA ARG A 26 -3.97 30.64 -7.98
C ARG A 26 -2.62 30.66 -7.28
N ASP A 27 -1.99 29.50 -7.13
CA ASP A 27 -0.67 29.40 -6.50
C ASP A 27 0.47 29.77 -7.45
N THR A 28 1.69 29.83 -6.88
CA THR A 28 2.93 30.12 -7.61
C THR A 28 3.26 29.09 -8.70
N SER A 29 2.63 27.92 -8.67
CA SER A 29 2.78 26.84 -9.65
C SER A 29 1.61 26.77 -10.65
N GLY A 30 0.68 27.73 -10.59
CA GLY A 30 -0.47 27.84 -11.49
C GLY A 30 -1.69 27.00 -11.09
N PHE A 31 -1.71 26.37 -9.92
CA PHE A 31 -2.87 25.60 -9.45
C PHE A 31 -3.91 26.52 -8.82
N ASN A 32 -5.15 26.44 -9.29
CA ASN A 32 -6.28 27.09 -8.63
C ASN A 32 -6.68 26.28 -7.39
N ARG A 33 -6.74 26.96 -6.25
CA ARG A 33 -7.04 26.37 -4.95
C ARG A 33 -8.13 27.15 -4.27
N ARG A 34 -8.96 26.45 -3.52
CA ARG A 34 -9.92 27.10 -2.64
C ARG A 34 -9.26 27.43 -1.31
N VAL A 35 -9.33 28.71 -0.94
CA VAL A 35 -8.89 29.25 0.33
C VAL A 35 -10.12 29.55 1.18
N TYR A 36 -10.16 28.96 2.37
CA TYR A 36 -11.21 29.12 3.36
C TYR A 36 -10.77 30.16 4.37
N HIS A 37 -11.56 31.22 4.50
CA HIS A 37 -11.32 32.30 5.46
C HIS A 37 -12.11 32.00 6.73
N LEU A 38 -11.42 31.89 7.87
CA LEU A 38 -11.99 31.58 9.17
C LEU A 38 -12.42 32.86 9.91
N SER A 39 -13.29 32.70 10.92
CA SER A 39 -13.84 33.81 11.71
C SER A 39 -12.82 34.64 12.49
N ASP A 40 -11.62 34.12 12.75
CA ASP A 40 -10.51 34.83 13.41
C ASP A 40 -9.55 35.52 12.41
N GLY A 41 -9.86 35.46 11.11
CA GLY A 41 -9.02 35.98 10.03
C GLY A 41 -7.92 35.03 9.57
N SER A 42 -7.80 33.84 10.17
CA SER A 42 -6.92 32.79 9.67
C SER A 42 -7.45 32.23 8.35
N GLU A 43 -6.56 31.64 7.57
CA GLU A 43 -6.87 31.06 6.26
C GLU A 43 -6.46 29.58 6.23
N VAL A 44 -7.23 28.75 5.55
CA VAL A 44 -6.93 27.33 5.36
C VAL A 44 -7.04 26.99 3.88
N PHE A 45 -6.10 26.22 3.36
CA PHE A 45 -6.23 25.57 2.06
C PHE A 45 -5.64 24.17 2.10
N PHE A 46 -6.17 23.30 1.23
CA PHE A 46 -5.72 21.92 1.11
C PHE A 46 -4.83 21.72 -0.12
N ARG A 47 -3.84 20.85 0.02
CA ARG A 47 -2.85 20.53 -1.02
C ARG A 47 -2.60 19.04 -1.10
N GLY A 48 -2.34 18.48 -2.28
CA GLY A 48 -1.77 17.12 -2.31
C GLY A 48 -0.28 17.09 -1.99
N ARG A 49 0.29 15.89 -1.94
CA ARG A 49 1.71 15.69 -1.61
C ARG A 49 2.66 16.24 -2.67
N GLU A 50 2.22 16.29 -3.91
CA GLU A 50 3.01 16.74 -5.07
C GLU A 50 2.96 18.26 -5.27
N GLU A 51 2.15 18.98 -4.51
CA GLU A 51 1.90 20.40 -4.72
C GLU A 51 2.78 21.28 -3.83
N SER A 52 3.14 22.47 -4.34
CA SER A 52 3.89 23.48 -3.61
C SER A 52 3.20 23.86 -2.30
N VAL A 53 4.01 24.12 -1.28
CA VAL A 53 3.55 24.55 0.05
C VAL A 53 3.24 26.04 0.09
N THR A 54 3.79 26.83 -0.85
CA THR A 54 3.75 28.29 -0.84
C THR A 54 2.69 28.87 -1.78
N LEU A 55 1.66 29.45 -1.17
CA LEU A 55 0.86 30.53 -1.76
C LEU A 55 1.56 31.86 -1.47
N GLU A 56 1.52 32.82 -2.40
CA GLU A 56 1.92 34.20 -2.09
C GLU A 56 0.98 34.72 -0.99
N GLY A 57 1.51 34.77 0.23
CA GLY A 57 0.79 35.18 1.43
C GLY A 57 0.19 36.58 1.32
N GLY A 58 -0.99 36.79 1.93
CA GLY A 58 -1.34 38.13 2.40
C GLY A 58 -0.23 38.66 3.31
N LYS A 59 0.28 39.89 3.05
CA LYS A 59 1.38 40.48 3.82
C LYS A 59 1.10 40.40 5.32
N GLY A 60 1.94 39.68 6.07
CA GLY A 60 1.89 39.63 7.53
C GLY A 60 1.30 38.36 8.16
N MET A 61 0.80 37.40 7.37
CA MET A 61 0.38 36.10 7.91
C MET A 61 1.57 35.13 8.08
N GLN A 62 1.56 34.37 9.17
CA GLN A 62 2.48 33.25 9.34
C GLN A 62 1.97 32.05 8.55
N ASN A 63 2.81 31.47 7.69
CA ASN A 63 2.49 30.23 6.98
C ASN A 63 2.76 29.02 7.88
N VAL A 64 1.76 28.15 7.98
CA VAL A 64 1.72 26.98 8.84
C VAL A 64 1.53 25.76 7.96
N LEU A 65 2.43 24.78 8.05
CA LEU A 65 2.29 23.51 7.35
C LEU A 65 1.73 22.45 8.30
N VAL A 66 0.61 21.83 7.93
CA VAL A 66 -0.04 20.76 8.70
C VAL A 66 -0.21 19.48 7.88
N GLY A 67 -0.17 18.34 8.55
CA GLY A 67 -0.25 17.01 7.95
C GLY A 67 1.05 16.51 7.31
N SER A 68 0.93 15.68 6.28
CA SER A 68 2.05 15.01 5.62
C SER A 68 2.95 16.00 4.86
N ALA A 69 4.26 15.80 4.97
CA ALA A 69 5.23 16.56 4.20
C ALA A 69 5.00 16.37 2.69
N SER A 70 5.28 17.41 1.90
CA SER A 70 5.36 17.25 0.45
C SER A 70 6.51 16.32 0.08
N ASN A 71 6.31 15.50 -0.96
CA ASN A 71 7.38 14.69 -1.54
C ASN A 71 8.49 15.56 -2.17
N TRP A 72 8.23 16.85 -2.45
CA TRP A 72 9.15 17.79 -3.11
C TRP A 72 9.96 18.69 -2.19
N LEU A 73 9.90 18.51 -0.87
CA LEU A 73 10.72 19.26 0.11
C LEU A 73 12.24 18.93 0.05
N LEU A 74 12.75 18.53 -1.12
CA LEU A 74 14.14 18.22 -1.42
C LEU A 74 14.78 19.16 -2.44
N SER A 75 14.18 20.32 -2.75
CA SER A 75 15.01 21.41 -3.25
C SER A 75 15.83 21.95 -2.06
N PRO A 76 17.18 21.88 -2.08
CA PRO A 76 18.01 22.40 -0.99
C PRO A 76 17.79 23.89 -0.69
N ASN A 77 17.09 24.59 -1.59
CA ASN A 77 16.83 26.02 -1.56
C ASN A 77 15.41 26.39 -1.08
N GLU A 78 14.55 25.42 -0.73
CA GLU A 78 13.25 25.78 -0.15
C GLU A 78 13.43 26.41 1.24
N PRO A 79 12.72 27.52 1.54
CA PRO A 79 13.01 28.31 2.73
C PRO A 79 12.89 27.51 4.02
N GLN A 80 13.95 27.52 4.83
CA GLN A 80 13.95 27.10 6.24
C GLN A 80 12.92 27.86 7.10
N SER A 81 12.20 28.84 6.54
CA SER A 81 11.16 29.64 7.19
C SER A 81 9.80 28.96 7.27
N ILE A 82 9.58 27.80 6.63
CA ILE A 82 8.37 27.01 6.83
C ILE A 82 8.51 26.27 8.16
N ALA A 83 7.93 26.84 9.22
CA ALA A 83 7.84 26.17 10.50
C ALA A 83 6.97 24.91 10.33
N ARG A 84 7.59 23.71 10.39
CA ARG A 84 6.86 22.46 10.57
C ARG A 84 6.19 22.53 11.94
N HIS A 85 4.88 22.42 11.98
CA HIS A 85 4.19 22.66 13.23
C HIS A 85 4.46 21.59 14.27
N ARG A 86 4.98 22.02 15.43
CA ARG A 86 4.74 21.31 16.69
C ARG A 86 3.76 22.01 17.61
N ASP A 87 3.56 23.34 17.54
CA ASP A 87 2.50 24.04 18.31
C ASP A 87 2.20 25.44 17.75
N VAL A 88 1.05 25.63 17.07
CA VAL A 88 0.63 26.93 16.47
C VAL A 88 0.31 27.99 17.52
N ARG A 89 -0.02 27.55 18.73
CA ARG A 89 -0.52 28.45 19.77
C ARG A 89 0.48 28.69 20.92
N GLY A 90 1.70 28.15 20.83
CA GLY A 90 2.77 28.40 21.81
C GLY A 90 3.42 29.78 21.69
N VAL A 91 3.13 30.55 20.64
CA VAL A 91 3.66 31.91 20.45
C VAL A 91 2.75 32.90 21.18
N GLY A 92 2.97 33.05 22.49
CA GLY A 92 2.22 33.98 23.32
C GLY A 92 2.40 35.44 22.87
N GLY A 93 1.29 36.15 22.65
CA GLY A 93 1.24 37.60 22.82
C GLY A 93 0.34 38.40 21.89
N GLN A 94 0.19 38.02 20.62
CA GLN A 94 -0.67 38.75 19.67
C GLN A 94 -1.31 37.77 18.69
N SER A 95 -2.63 37.86 18.54
CA SER A 95 -3.43 37.06 17.60
C SER A 95 -3.03 37.39 16.17
N THR A 96 -1.93 36.81 15.69
CA THR A 96 -1.58 36.88 14.27
C THR A 96 -2.36 35.79 13.56
N ALA A 97 -3.32 36.21 12.74
CA ALA A 97 -3.97 35.34 11.76
C ALA A 97 -2.91 34.50 11.04
N VAL A 98 -3.17 33.21 10.90
CA VAL A 98 -2.25 32.26 10.27
C VAL A 98 -2.82 31.76 8.96
N ARG A 99 -1.95 31.44 8.00
CA ARG A 99 -2.32 30.76 6.76
C ARG A 99 -1.86 29.31 6.83
N ILE A 100 -2.81 28.38 6.87
CA ILE A 100 -2.60 26.96 7.05
C ILE A 100 -2.62 26.25 5.68
N SER A 101 -1.49 25.65 5.33
CA SER A 101 -1.30 24.75 4.20
C SER A 101 -1.42 23.32 4.68
N ALA A 102 -2.57 22.70 4.45
CA ALA A 102 -2.89 21.35 4.93
C ALA A 102 -2.74 20.31 3.83
N SER A 103 -2.09 19.17 4.11
CA SER A 103 -2.15 18.06 3.16
C SER A 103 -3.58 17.48 3.07
N LYS A 104 -3.98 17.02 1.88
CA LYS A 104 -5.22 16.27 1.61
C LYS A 104 -5.20 14.83 2.17
N THR A 105 -4.45 14.62 3.24
CA THR A 105 -4.39 13.34 3.95
C THR A 105 -5.25 13.43 5.20
N LEU A 106 -5.63 12.30 5.79
CA LEU A 106 -6.44 12.31 7.00
C LEU A 106 -5.77 13.09 8.14
N SER A 107 -4.44 12.97 8.24
CA SER A 107 -3.63 13.75 9.18
C SER A 107 -3.79 15.27 8.98
N GLY A 108 -3.70 15.77 7.74
CA GLY A 108 -3.86 17.20 7.46
C GLY A 108 -5.28 17.71 7.74
N VAL A 109 -6.30 16.92 7.40
CA VAL A 109 -7.71 17.22 7.71
C VAL A 109 -7.94 17.31 9.22
N LEU A 110 -7.44 16.34 9.99
CA LEU A 110 -7.60 16.29 11.44
C LEU A 110 -6.79 17.38 12.16
N GLU A 111 -5.62 17.76 11.63
CA GLU A 111 -4.85 18.89 12.15
C GLU A 111 -5.61 20.22 11.97
N VAL A 112 -6.28 20.43 10.83
CA VAL A 112 -7.17 21.59 10.62
C VAL A 112 -8.38 21.54 11.56
N ALA A 113 -9.04 20.39 11.70
CA ALA A 113 -10.18 20.25 12.62
C ALA A 113 -9.79 20.61 14.06
N CYS A 114 -8.63 20.12 14.53
CA CYS A 114 -8.09 20.46 15.85
C CYS A 114 -7.66 21.93 15.95
N PHE A 115 -7.22 22.55 14.85
CA PHE A 115 -6.93 23.98 14.84
C PHE A 115 -8.22 24.81 15.00
N MET A 116 -9.28 24.44 14.29
CA MET A 116 -10.57 25.12 14.30
C MET A 116 -11.33 24.94 15.62
N SER A 117 -11.27 23.75 16.22
CA SER A 117 -11.87 23.48 17.53
C SER A 117 -10.89 22.69 18.41
N PRO A 118 -9.98 23.39 19.11
CA PRO A 118 -8.96 22.73 19.93
C PRO A 118 -9.51 21.91 21.09
N GLU A 119 -10.75 22.15 21.54
CA GLU A 119 -11.39 21.40 22.62
C GLU A 119 -12.24 20.22 22.11
N HIS A 120 -12.32 20.01 20.79
CA HIS A 120 -13.11 18.94 20.20
C HIS A 120 -12.47 17.56 20.42
N GLN A 121 -12.93 16.86 21.46
CA GLN A 121 -12.34 15.61 21.94
C GLN A 121 -12.24 14.52 20.86
N GLU A 122 -13.26 14.39 20.01
CA GLU A 122 -13.26 13.37 18.96
C GLU A 122 -12.21 13.64 17.88
N ALA A 123 -12.05 14.90 17.47
CA ALA A 123 -11.04 15.29 16.48
C ALA A 123 -9.62 15.08 17.05
N GLN A 124 -9.39 15.42 18.31
CA GLN A 124 -8.12 15.17 18.99
C GLN A 124 -7.79 13.67 19.07
N LYS A 125 -8.78 12.85 19.41
CA LYS A 125 -8.62 11.40 19.52
C LYS A 125 -8.27 10.80 18.16
N LEU A 126 -9.03 11.12 17.12
CA LEU A 126 -8.77 10.66 15.75
C LEU A 126 -7.39 11.12 15.27
N ARG A 127 -7.00 12.37 15.55
CA ARG A 127 -5.68 12.89 15.18
C ARG A 127 -4.56 12.06 15.81
N GLU A 128 -4.69 11.71 17.08
CA GLU A 128 -3.68 10.90 17.78
C GLU A 128 -3.65 9.46 17.27
N GLU A 129 -4.81 8.85 17.01
CA GLU A 129 -4.91 7.51 16.41
C GLU A 129 -4.16 7.47 15.06
N VAL A 130 -4.48 8.39 14.14
CA VAL A 130 -3.88 8.46 12.81
C VAL A 130 -2.39 8.76 12.88
N ARG A 131 -1.96 9.62 13.81
CA ARG A 131 -0.53 9.92 14.05
C ARG A 131 0.26 8.69 14.51
N GLN A 132 -0.39 7.78 15.23
CA GLN A 132 0.20 6.51 15.66
C GLN A 132 0.11 5.42 14.58
N GLY A 133 -0.48 5.70 13.42
CA GLY A 133 -0.75 4.71 12.37
C GLY A 133 -1.87 3.74 12.75
N ILE A 134 -2.70 4.09 13.73
CA ILE A 134 -3.84 3.29 14.20
C ILE A 134 -5.09 3.81 13.51
N TYR A 135 -5.81 2.91 12.83
CA TYR A 135 -7.04 3.24 12.11
C TYR A 135 -8.22 2.52 12.75
N SER A 136 -8.94 3.23 13.62
CA SER A 136 -10.21 2.72 14.16
C SER A 136 -11.31 2.75 13.11
N GLN A 137 -12.46 2.12 13.39
CA GLN A 137 -13.62 2.20 12.50
C GLN A 137 -14.01 3.65 12.20
N LYS A 138 -13.88 4.56 13.18
CA LYS A 138 -14.16 5.98 12.99
C LYS A 138 -13.18 6.65 12.02
N SER A 139 -11.89 6.28 12.07
CA SER A 139 -10.91 6.77 11.10
C SER A 139 -11.21 6.26 9.69
N HIS A 140 -11.67 5.01 9.55
CA HIS A 140 -12.12 4.47 8.26
C HIS A 140 -13.40 5.13 7.75
N ASP A 141 -14.36 5.41 8.64
CA ASP A 141 -15.58 6.13 8.30
C ASP A 141 -15.24 7.55 7.81
N LEU A 142 -14.33 8.25 8.50
CA LEU A 142 -13.86 9.58 8.10
C LEU A 142 -13.14 9.54 6.74
N LEU A 143 -12.38 8.49 6.44
CA LEU A 143 -11.77 8.29 5.12
C LEU A 143 -12.82 8.04 4.03
N GLU A 144 -13.83 7.23 4.33
CA GLU A 144 -14.95 6.99 3.43
C GLU A 144 -15.73 8.27 3.14
N GLU A 145 -15.97 9.09 4.16
CA GLU A 145 -16.57 10.41 4.07
C GLU A 145 -15.77 11.35 3.15
N LEU A 146 -14.45 11.39 3.30
CA LEU A 146 -13.55 12.18 2.46
C LEU A 146 -13.53 11.67 1.01
N VAL A 147 -13.45 10.36 0.80
CA VAL A 147 -13.53 9.73 -0.52
C VAL A 147 -14.87 10.05 -1.18
N ALA A 148 -15.98 9.83 -0.47
CA ALA A 148 -17.32 10.09 -0.97
C ALA A 148 -17.49 11.57 -1.35
N CYS A 149 -16.98 12.49 -0.53
CA CYS A 149 -17.10 13.92 -0.80
C CYS A 149 -16.24 14.42 -1.96
N ASN A 150 -15.10 13.78 -2.21
CA ASN A 150 -14.29 14.10 -3.39
C ASN A 150 -14.84 13.46 -4.68
N LEU A 151 -15.71 12.45 -4.57
CA LEU A 151 -16.31 11.75 -5.71
C LEU A 151 -17.69 12.28 -6.09
N PHE A 152 -18.46 12.72 -5.11
CA PHE A 152 -19.84 13.14 -5.28
C PHE A 152 -20.02 14.60 -4.88
N GLY A 153 -20.61 15.36 -5.80
CA GLY A 153 -21.14 16.68 -5.55
C GLY A 153 -22.64 16.69 -5.31
N ASN A 154 -23.23 17.88 -5.28
CA ASN A 154 -24.67 18.05 -5.05
C ASN A 154 -25.55 17.49 -6.20
N SER A 155 -24.98 17.35 -7.40
CA SER A 155 -25.66 16.85 -8.60
C SER A 155 -25.34 15.39 -8.96
N GLY A 156 -24.66 14.65 -8.07
CA GLY A 156 -24.20 13.28 -8.34
C GLY A 156 -22.67 13.21 -8.47
N PHE A 157 -22.18 12.27 -9.28
CA PHE A 157 -20.73 12.12 -9.51
C PHE A 157 -20.14 13.42 -10.05
N SER A 158 -19.16 13.97 -9.35
CA SER A 158 -18.51 15.23 -9.71
C SER A 158 -17.10 15.28 -9.14
N ALA A 159 -16.10 15.18 -10.02
CA ALA A 159 -14.70 15.38 -9.67
C ALA A 159 -14.31 16.88 -9.53
N ASP A 160 -15.27 17.79 -9.72
CA ASP A 160 -15.04 19.24 -9.75
C ASP A 160 -15.29 19.94 -8.40
N GLU A 161 -15.85 19.26 -7.41
CA GLU A 161 -16.12 19.88 -6.11
C GLU A 161 -14.90 19.85 -5.16
N SER A 162 -14.11 20.92 -5.23
CA SER A 162 -12.90 21.19 -4.41
C SER A 162 -13.14 21.46 -2.91
N HIS A 163 -14.19 20.89 -2.33
CA HIS A 163 -14.69 21.22 -0.98
C HIS A 163 -14.68 20.10 0.04
N ALA A 164 -14.33 18.89 -0.39
CA ALA A 164 -14.54 17.68 0.39
C ALA A 164 -13.92 17.76 1.80
N GLU A 165 -12.69 18.25 1.91
CA GLU A 165 -11.97 18.27 3.19
C GLU A 165 -12.62 19.21 4.20
N MET A 166 -12.99 20.43 3.79
CA MET A 166 -13.64 21.39 4.69
C MET A 166 -15.06 20.96 5.05
N LEU A 167 -15.82 20.42 4.09
CA LEU A 167 -17.17 19.90 4.36
C LEU A 167 -17.15 18.81 5.45
N VAL A 168 -16.19 17.89 5.35
CA VAL A 168 -16.00 16.83 6.34
C VAL A 168 -15.57 17.40 7.70
N ILE A 169 -14.70 18.41 7.72
CA ILE A 169 -14.30 19.08 8.97
C ILE A 169 -15.50 19.76 9.64
N GLU A 170 -16.30 20.54 8.90
CA GLU A 170 -17.47 21.21 9.45
C GLU A 170 -18.49 20.20 10.00
N ALA A 171 -18.73 19.10 9.28
CA ALA A 171 -19.57 18.01 9.75
C ALA A 171 -19.03 17.35 11.04
N LEU A 172 -17.72 17.06 11.08
CA LEU A 172 -17.04 16.51 12.26
C LEU A 172 -17.13 17.46 13.47
N LEU A 173 -17.10 18.78 13.24
CA LEU A 173 -17.23 19.80 14.27
C LEU A 173 -18.69 20.11 14.65
N GLY A 174 -19.65 19.34 14.12
CA GLY A 174 -21.05 19.38 14.52
C GLY A 174 -21.93 20.35 13.73
N GLU A 175 -21.48 20.86 12.59
CA GLU A 175 -22.32 21.70 11.72
C GLU A 175 -23.35 20.80 11.00
N GLN A 176 -24.64 21.10 11.21
CA GLN A 176 -25.73 20.23 10.80
C GLN A 176 -26.00 20.24 9.29
N GLN A 177 -25.82 21.38 8.63
CA GLN A 177 -25.98 21.48 7.18
C GLN A 177 -24.90 20.68 6.43
N ALA A 178 -23.65 20.80 6.85
CA ALA A 178 -22.49 20.05 6.39
C ALA A 178 -22.70 18.55 6.59
N LYS A 179 -23.17 18.16 7.79
CA LYS A 179 -23.52 16.76 8.07
C LYS A 179 -24.58 16.21 7.12
N ASN A 180 -25.66 16.95 6.88
CA ASN A 180 -26.71 16.52 5.94
C ASN A 180 -26.18 16.36 4.50
N MET A 181 -25.30 17.26 4.06
CA MET A 181 -24.65 17.17 2.75
C MET A 181 -23.70 15.98 2.66
N LEU A 182 -22.92 15.75 3.72
CA LEU A 182 -22.01 14.62 3.84
C LEU A 182 -22.75 13.29 3.78
N ASP A 183 -23.80 13.11 4.59
CA ASP A 183 -24.62 11.89 4.64
C ASP A 183 -25.16 11.54 3.25
N SER A 184 -25.66 12.54 2.50
CA SER A 184 -26.16 12.34 1.15
C SER A 184 -25.08 11.84 0.16
N ARG A 185 -23.83 12.30 0.31
CA ARG A 185 -22.70 11.89 -0.55
C ARG A 185 -22.21 10.50 -0.19
N VAL A 186 -22.10 10.20 1.10
CA VAL A 186 -21.75 8.86 1.61
C VAL A 186 -22.78 7.83 1.15
N ASP A 187 -24.07 8.15 1.23
CA ASP A 187 -25.14 7.28 0.73
C ASP A 187 -25.03 7.02 -0.78
N ALA A 188 -24.68 8.04 -1.57
CA ALA A 188 -24.46 7.88 -3.00
C ALA A 188 -23.25 6.98 -3.30
N PHE A 189 -22.15 7.17 -2.57
CA PHE A 189 -20.95 6.34 -2.66
C PHE A 189 -21.25 4.88 -2.29
N ARG A 190 -21.95 4.63 -1.18
CA ARG A 190 -22.33 3.26 -0.75
C ARG A 190 -23.24 2.56 -1.75
N ARG A 191 -24.18 3.27 -2.38
CA ARG A 191 -25.00 2.72 -3.47
C ARG A 191 -24.15 2.32 -4.67
N LEU A 192 -23.19 3.16 -5.06
CA LEU A 192 -22.24 2.86 -6.14
C LEU A 192 -21.45 1.58 -5.82
N VAL A 193 -20.91 1.46 -4.61
CA VAL A 193 -20.13 0.28 -4.18
C VAL A 193 -21.00 -0.99 -4.17
N THR A 194 -22.19 -0.91 -3.59
CA THR A 194 -23.10 -2.07 -3.46
C THR A 194 -23.55 -2.61 -4.82
N ASN A 195 -23.86 -1.73 -5.77
CA ASN A 195 -24.31 -2.13 -7.11
C ASN A 195 -23.23 -2.89 -7.91
N LYS A 196 -21.94 -2.74 -7.59
CA LYS A 196 -20.86 -3.47 -8.24
C LYS A 196 -20.70 -4.89 -7.73
N LEU A 197 -20.87 -5.09 -6.42
CA LEU A 197 -20.74 -6.42 -5.81
C LEU A 197 -21.83 -7.39 -6.29
N SER A 198 -23.00 -6.88 -6.70
CA SER A 198 -24.11 -7.71 -7.14
C SER A 198 -24.07 -8.15 -8.61
N THR A 199 -23.21 -7.56 -9.44
CA THR A 199 -23.14 -7.85 -10.89
C THR A 199 -22.08 -8.88 -11.26
N TYR A 200 -21.18 -9.23 -10.35
CA TYR A 200 -20.21 -10.30 -10.60
C TYR A 200 -20.82 -11.68 -10.35
N THR A 201 -21.10 -12.41 -11.43
CA THR A 201 -21.44 -13.84 -11.36
C THR A 201 -20.37 -14.61 -12.15
N PRO A 202 -19.44 -15.30 -11.49
CA PRO A 202 -18.48 -16.13 -12.20
C PRO A 202 -19.21 -17.27 -12.92
N GLU A 203 -18.85 -17.52 -14.18
CA GLU A 203 -19.35 -18.69 -14.91
C GLU A 203 -18.76 -19.95 -14.28
N ILE A 204 -19.65 -20.80 -13.75
CA ILE A 204 -19.28 -22.10 -13.18
C ILE A 204 -19.44 -23.14 -14.27
N GLU A 205 -18.34 -23.76 -14.72
CA GLU A 205 -18.43 -24.97 -15.53
C GLU A 205 -18.89 -26.14 -14.65
N ALA A 206 -20.05 -26.71 -14.96
CA ALA A 206 -20.63 -27.80 -14.19
C ALA A 206 -19.76 -29.08 -14.29
N GLY A 207 -19.37 -29.64 -13.14
CA GLY A 207 -18.67 -30.93 -13.04
C GLY A 207 -17.15 -30.84 -12.86
N GLN A 208 -16.58 -29.65 -12.83
CA GLN A 208 -15.16 -29.45 -12.55
C GLN A 208 -14.88 -29.50 -11.04
N LYS A 209 -13.77 -30.13 -10.65
CA LYS A 209 -13.32 -30.19 -9.25
C LYS A 209 -12.83 -28.79 -8.83
N ALA A 210 -13.12 -28.39 -7.60
CA ALA A 210 -12.53 -27.19 -7.00
C ALA A 210 -11.38 -27.60 -6.06
N LEU A 211 -10.35 -26.77 -5.98
CA LEU A 211 -9.33 -26.87 -4.92
C LEU A 211 -10.00 -26.61 -3.57
N SER A 212 -9.54 -27.28 -2.52
CA SER A 212 -9.97 -26.97 -1.15
C SER A 212 -9.05 -25.94 -0.52
N PRO A 213 -9.56 -24.94 0.25
CA PRO A 213 -8.73 -24.01 0.99
C PRO A 213 -7.68 -24.68 1.90
N SER A 214 -8.03 -25.83 2.48
CA SER A 214 -7.14 -26.64 3.34
C SER A 214 -5.99 -27.33 2.60
N GLU A 215 -6.08 -27.47 1.27
CA GLU A 215 -5.02 -28.03 0.44
C GLU A 215 -3.99 -26.95 0.03
N LEU A 216 -4.29 -25.67 0.33
CA LEU A 216 -3.55 -24.51 -0.16
C LEU A 216 -2.77 -23.78 0.93
N VAL A 217 -1.63 -23.24 0.53
CA VAL A 217 -0.70 -22.46 1.36
C VAL A 217 -0.35 -21.18 0.63
N CYS A 218 -0.50 -20.06 1.33
CA CYS A 218 -0.03 -18.76 0.91
C CYS A 218 1.49 -18.68 0.99
N VAL A 219 2.13 -18.21 -0.07
CA VAL A 219 3.56 -17.91 -0.12
C VAL A 219 3.72 -16.44 -0.53
N HIS A 220 4.33 -15.65 0.35
CA HIS A 220 4.58 -14.23 0.14
C HIS A 220 6.08 -13.93 0.21
N ALA A 221 6.63 -13.29 -0.81
CA ALA A 221 8.00 -12.77 -0.77
C ALA A 221 8.01 -11.26 -0.66
N THR A 222 8.87 -10.73 0.22
CA THR A 222 8.91 -9.29 0.49
C THR A 222 10.31 -8.76 0.77
N ARG A 223 10.49 -7.48 0.40
CA ARG A 223 11.66 -6.65 0.71
C ARG A 223 11.58 -6.01 2.09
N PHE A 224 10.38 -5.97 2.67
CA PHE A 224 10.11 -5.33 3.95
C PHE A 224 10.14 -6.39 5.05
N LEU A 225 10.77 -6.06 6.18
CA LEU A 225 10.81 -6.98 7.32
C LEU A 225 9.37 -7.25 7.80
N PRO A 226 8.89 -8.51 7.76
CA PRO A 226 7.57 -8.83 8.28
C PRO A 226 7.51 -8.67 9.80
N GLU A 227 6.36 -8.25 10.32
CA GLU A 227 6.16 -8.14 11.76
C GLU A 227 5.76 -9.52 12.33
N MET A 228 6.69 -10.16 13.04
CA MET A 228 6.45 -11.43 13.72
C MET A 228 5.81 -11.22 15.09
N LYS A 229 4.69 -11.88 15.35
CA LYS A 229 4.06 -11.96 16.67
C LYS A 229 4.57 -13.21 17.40
N GLY A 230 4.53 -13.20 18.73
CA GLY A 230 5.07 -14.28 19.56
C GLY A 230 4.27 -15.59 19.53
N ASP A 231 3.13 -15.62 18.84
CA ASP A 231 2.22 -16.77 18.73
C ASP A 231 2.32 -17.50 17.37
N GLY A 232 3.33 -17.16 16.54
CA GLY A 232 3.48 -17.70 15.20
C GLY A 232 2.69 -16.95 14.13
N THR A 233 1.99 -15.87 14.48
CA THR A 233 1.35 -14.98 13.51
C THR A 233 2.36 -14.01 12.91
N VAL A 234 2.26 -13.76 11.61
CA VAL A 234 3.04 -12.75 10.90
C VAL A 234 2.10 -11.73 10.28
N CYS A 235 2.38 -10.44 10.48
CA CYS A 235 1.63 -9.35 9.87
C CYS A 235 2.42 -8.76 8.68
N ILE A 236 1.79 -8.73 7.51
CA ILE A 236 2.35 -8.16 6.29
C ILE A 236 1.68 -6.82 6.00
N ALA A 237 2.46 -5.75 6.08
CA ALA A 237 2.00 -4.43 5.66
C ALA A 237 1.84 -4.36 4.13
N SER A 238 0.88 -3.58 3.65
CA SER A 238 0.81 -3.23 2.23
C SER A 238 2.06 -2.48 1.78
N THR A 239 2.36 -2.46 0.47
CA THR A 239 3.51 -1.69 -0.05
C THR A 239 3.37 -0.20 0.25
N ALA A 240 2.15 0.33 0.19
CA ALA A 240 1.84 1.70 0.61
C ALA A 240 2.26 1.94 2.06
N SER A 241 1.76 1.13 3.00
CA SER A 241 2.10 1.28 4.42
C SER A 241 3.59 1.07 4.70
N ALA A 242 4.22 0.06 4.09
CA ALA A 242 5.64 -0.24 4.27
C ALA A 242 6.60 0.84 3.73
N THR A 243 6.11 1.70 2.82
CA THR A 243 6.90 2.76 2.19
C THR A 243 6.48 4.16 2.59
N ASP A 244 5.64 4.30 3.62
CA ASP A 244 5.04 5.57 4.04
C ASP A 244 4.31 6.30 2.88
N HIS A 245 3.61 5.50 2.08
CA HIS A 245 2.85 5.92 0.90
C HIS A 245 3.71 6.63 -0.15
N LYS A 246 4.99 6.24 -0.29
CA LYS A 246 5.79 6.62 -1.47
C LYS A 246 5.37 5.86 -2.72
N PHE A 247 4.89 4.62 -2.54
CA PHE A 247 4.34 3.79 -3.61
C PHE A 247 2.90 3.41 -3.27
N ILE A 248 1.93 3.80 -4.09
CA ILE A 248 0.51 3.64 -3.73
C ILE A 248 -0.01 2.31 -4.23
N ARG A 249 0.37 1.26 -3.51
CA ARG A 249 -0.15 -0.09 -3.73
C ARG A 249 -0.58 -0.66 -2.39
N ASN A 250 -1.88 -0.75 -2.19
CA ASN A 250 -2.50 -1.27 -0.97
C ASN A 250 -2.88 -2.76 -1.10
N THR A 251 -2.41 -3.41 -2.15
CA THR A 251 -2.56 -4.85 -2.34
C THR A 251 -1.36 -5.60 -1.78
N VAL A 252 -1.60 -6.78 -1.20
CA VAL A 252 -0.57 -7.74 -0.81
C VAL A 252 -0.79 -9.00 -1.64
N HIS A 253 0.23 -9.35 -2.42
CA HIS A 253 0.19 -10.42 -3.40
C HIS A 253 0.92 -11.65 -2.90
N LEU A 254 0.33 -12.82 -3.15
CA LEU A 254 0.80 -14.13 -2.71
C LEU A 254 0.60 -15.14 -3.84
N SER A 255 1.47 -16.12 -3.91
CA SER A 255 1.23 -17.35 -4.68
C SER A 255 0.64 -18.43 -3.77
N LEU A 256 -0.03 -19.41 -4.38
CA LEU A 256 -0.59 -20.58 -3.69
C LEU A 256 0.19 -21.83 -4.05
N ASN A 257 0.73 -22.52 -3.03
CA ASN A 257 1.55 -23.74 -3.15
C ASN A 257 2.80 -23.60 -4.03
N HIS A 258 3.27 -22.39 -4.32
CA HIS A 258 4.39 -22.16 -5.22
C HIS A 258 5.19 -20.92 -4.81
N VAL A 259 6.43 -20.80 -5.27
CA VAL A 259 7.27 -19.61 -5.10
C VAL A 259 6.68 -18.40 -5.85
N VAL A 260 6.94 -17.17 -5.41
CA VAL A 260 6.50 -16.00 -6.16
C VAL A 260 7.44 -15.81 -7.36
N GLN A 261 6.91 -15.84 -8.58
CA GLN A 261 7.74 -15.73 -9.79
C GLN A 261 8.26 -14.29 -9.97
N SER A 262 9.51 -14.15 -10.42
CA SER A 262 10.05 -12.86 -10.83
C SER A 262 9.29 -12.29 -12.04
N HIS A 263 9.02 -11.00 -12.03
CA HIS A 263 8.36 -10.28 -13.13
C HIS A 263 8.86 -8.83 -13.23
N VAL A 264 8.30 -8.05 -14.16
CA VAL A 264 8.79 -6.68 -14.48
C VAL A 264 8.80 -5.69 -13.31
N PHE A 265 8.10 -5.98 -12.21
CA PHE A 265 8.03 -5.09 -11.03
C PHE A 265 8.83 -5.59 -9.83
N GLY A 266 9.50 -6.74 -9.93
CA GLY A 266 10.32 -7.27 -8.85
C GLY A 266 10.84 -8.68 -9.13
N ASN A 267 12.04 -8.97 -8.63
CA ASN A 267 12.62 -10.30 -8.67
C ASN A 267 12.50 -10.98 -7.30
N TRP A 268 12.16 -12.26 -7.31
CA TRP A 268 12.17 -13.13 -6.14
C TRP A 268 13.50 -13.06 -5.37
N GLU A 269 14.60 -12.99 -6.12
CA GLU A 269 15.97 -12.96 -5.62
C GLU A 269 16.28 -11.70 -4.78
N ASP A 270 15.52 -10.63 -4.98
CA ASP A 270 15.70 -9.37 -4.24
C ASP A 270 14.93 -9.37 -2.90
N CYS A 271 14.15 -10.41 -2.61
CA CYS A 271 13.32 -10.51 -1.41
C CYS A 271 14.06 -11.30 -0.33
N PRO A 272 14.57 -10.64 0.74
CA PRO A 272 15.26 -11.32 1.83
C PRO A 272 14.34 -12.12 2.76
N TYR A 273 13.02 -12.02 2.60
CA TYR A 273 12.02 -12.72 3.41
C TYR A 273 11.00 -13.44 2.51
N VAL A 274 10.68 -14.68 2.88
CA VAL A 274 9.52 -15.43 2.39
C VAL A 274 8.68 -15.84 3.59
N VAL A 275 7.38 -15.60 3.52
CA VAL A 275 6.42 -15.94 4.58
C VAL A 275 5.41 -16.93 4.02
N ILE A 276 5.23 -18.04 4.71
CA ILE A 276 4.41 -19.18 4.28
C ILE A 276 3.34 -19.41 5.33
N SER A 277 2.06 -19.51 4.96
CA SER A 277 0.96 -19.69 5.92
C SER A 277 -0.21 -20.46 5.30
N PRO A 278 -0.95 -21.30 6.05
CA PRO A 278 -2.10 -22.03 5.53
C PRO A 278 -3.19 -21.08 4.98
N PHE A 279 -3.63 -21.28 3.74
CA PHE A 279 -4.55 -20.35 3.06
C PHE A 279 -5.90 -20.24 3.78
N GLU A 280 -6.46 -21.37 4.23
CA GLU A 280 -7.70 -21.39 5.01
C GLU A 280 -7.61 -20.48 6.25
N LYS A 281 -6.48 -20.50 6.96
CA LYS A 281 -6.25 -19.69 8.15
C LYS A 281 -6.07 -18.21 7.84
N VAL A 282 -5.41 -17.87 6.73
CA VAL A 282 -5.34 -16.49 6.24
C VAL A 282 -6.75 -15.96 5.94
N ILE A 283 -7.61 -16.76 5.29
CA ILE A 283 -8.99 -16.35 5.01
C ILE A 283 -9.80 -16.15 6.29
N GLU A 284 -9.67 -17.06 7.26
CA GLU A 284 -10.35 -16.95 8.55
C GLU A 284 -10.00 -15.64 9.29
N GLN A 285 -8.73 -15.19 9.21
CA GLN A 285 -8.23 -14.03 9.95
C GLN A 285 -8.32 -12.71 9.17
N SER A 286 -8.11 -12.71 7.86
CA SER A 286 -8.05 -11.51 7.01
C SER A 286 -9.20 -11.40 6.02
N GLY A 287 -10.16 -12.32 6.08
CA GLY A 287 -11.25 -12.39 5.11
C GLY A 287 -10.78 -12.93 3.76
N LYS A 288 -11.70 -12.92 2.79
CA LYS A 288 -11.46 -13.49 1.47
C LYS A 288 -10.53 -12.58 0.64
N PRO A 289 -9.68 -13.15 -0.23
CA PRO A 289 -8.88 -12.34 -1.13
C PRO A 289 -9.78 -11.55 -2.09
N HIS A 290 -9.28 -10.40 -2.55
CA HIS A 290 -9.97 -9.61 -3.56
C HIS A 290 -10.00 -10.35 -4.90
N MET A 291 -8.88 -10.99 -5.25
CA MET A 291 -8.79 -11.89 -6.40
C MET A 291 -8.04 -13.16 -6.03
N LEU A 292 -8.53 -14.28 -6.54
CA LEU A 292 -7.96 -15.60 -6.37
C LEU A 292 -7.34 -16.08 -7.69
N ASN A 293 -6.05 -16.37 -7.64
CA ASN A 293 -5.28 -16.98 -8.73
C ASN A 293 -4.07 -17.70 -8.11
N THR A 294 -3.77 -18.92 -8.53
CA THR A 294 -2.65 -19.71 -7.97
C THR A 294 -1.31 -18.99 -8.03
N VAL A 295 -1.06 -18.15 -9.04
CA VAL A 295 0.21 -17.40 -9.15
C VAL A 295 0.18 -16.03 -8.49
N ASP A 296 -1.01 -15.47 -8.32
CA ASP A 296 -1.17 -14.06 -7.98
C ASP A 296 -2.51 -13.82 -7.29
N THR A 297 -2.68 -14.41 -6.11
CA THR A 297 -3.80 -14.12 -5.20
C THR A 297 -3.46 -12.87 -4.41
N TRP A 298 -4.40 -11.95 -4.24
CA TRP A 298 -4.14 -10.76 -3.41
C TRP A 298 -5.31 -10.33 -2.57
N TRP A 299 -4.97 -9.67 -1.47
CA TRP A 299 -5.88 -8.91 -0.64
C TRP A 299 -5.67 -7.43 -0.92
N THR A 300 -6.76 -6.69 -0.87
CA THR A 300 -6.71 -5.23 -0.84
C THR A 300 -6.96 -4.80 0.59
N LEU A 301 -6.02 -4.03 1.16
CA LEU A 301 -6.02 -3.67 2.57
C LEU A 301 -6.40 -2.21 2.77
N ASN A 302 -7.02 -1.90 3.89
CA ASN A 302 -7.19 -0.51 4.33
C ASN A 302 -5.85 0.08 4.78
N PRO A 303 -5.72 1.42 4.79
CA PRO A 303 -4.58 2.09 5.41
C PRO A 303 -4.35 1.60 6.86
N GLY A 304 -3.11 1.22 7.16
CA GLY A 304 -2.71 0.72 8.48
C GLY A 304 -3.17 -0.70 8.83
N GLU A 305 -3.98 -1.33 7.98
CA GLU A 305 -4.37 -2.73 8.12
C GLU A 305 -3.30 -3.64 7.50
N PRO A 306 -2.74 -4.61 8.24
CA PRO A 306 -1.88 -5.63 7.67
C PRO A 306 -2.69 -6.85 7.20
N LEU A 307 -2.12 -7.61 6.26
CA LEU A 307 -2.55 -8.99 6.02
C LEU A 307 -2.03 -9.87 7.16
N ILE A 308 -2.92 -10.64 7.79
CA ILE A 308 -2.60 -11.53 8.89
C ILE A 308 -2.31 -12.93 8.34
N MET A 309 -1.08 -13.40 8.56
CA MET A 309 -0.61 -14.74 8.19
C MET A 309 -0.40 -15.58 9.46
N PRO A 310 -1.43 -16.28 9.96
CA PRO A 310 -1.33 -17.13 11.14
C PRO A 310 -0.53 -18.40 10.86
N GLU A 311 0.01 -19.03 11.91
CA GLU A 311 0.78 -20.28 11.81
C GLU A 311 1.89 -20.18 10.73
N ALA A 312 2.51 -19.00 10.63
CA ALA A 312 3.40 -18.68 9.55
C ALA A 312 4.79 -19.27 9.79
N HIS A 313 5.40 -19.74 8.71
CA HIS A 313 6.81 -20.08 8.64
C HIS A 313 7.57 -19.01 7.87
N VAL A 314 8.62 -18.46 8.46
CA VAL A 314 9.41 -17.38 7.87
C VAL A 314 10.76 -17.93 7.41
N ILE A 315 11.06 -17.74 6.13
CA ILE A 315 12.36 -18.02 5.54
C ILE A 315 13.08 -16.69 5.33
N HIS A 316 14.31 -16.56 5.81
CA HIS A 316 15.09 -15.34 5.57
C HIS A 316 16.59 -15.59 5.50
N PHE A 317 17.30 -14.67 4.84
CA PHE A 317 18.75 -14.73 4.81
C PHE A 317 19.34 -14.51 6.22
N ASN A 318 20.30 -15.35 6.58
CA ASN A 318 21.15 -15.18 7.75
C ASN A 318 22.54 -14.70 7.30
N PRO A 319 22.85 -13.39 7.44
CA PRO A 319 24.14 -12.86 7.05
C PRO A 319 25.30 -13.34 7.94
N GLU A 320 25.00 -13.90 9.11
CA GLU A 320 26.00 -14.38 10.08
C GLU A 320 26.23 -15.91 9.99
N ALA A 321 25.51 -16.61 9.11
CA ALA A 321 25.61 -18.06 8.98
C ALA A 321 27.00 -18.49 8.48
N GLN A 322 27.81 -19.05 9.39
CA GLN A 322 29.03 -19.78 9.05
C GLN A 322 28.77 -21.27 9.21
N GLY A 323 28.56 -21.99 8.10
CA GLY A 323 28.35 -23.44 8.16
C GLY A 323 27.32 -23.90 7.14
N THR A 324 26.14 -24.26 7.65
CA THR A 324 25.05 -24.91 6.93
C THR A 324 24.30 -23.96 6.00
N LEU A 325 23.72 -24.53 4.94
CA LEU A 325 22.93 -23.82 3.96
C LEU A 325 21.55 -23.45 4.51
N PHE A 326 20.97 -24.36 5.31
CA PHE A 326 19.69 -24.19 5.97
C PHE A 326 19.83 -24.38 7.50
N ASP A 327 19.35 -23.41 8.27
CA ASP A 327 19.28 -23.46 9.73
C ASP A 327 17.80 -23.43 10.17
N ASP A 328 17.30 -24.58 10.61
CA ASP A 328 15.95 -24.78 11.15
C ASP A 328 15.93 -24.89 12.68
N SER A 329 16.97 -24.41 13.36
CA SER A 329 17.08 -24.54 14.83
C SER A 329 15.97 -23.83 15.61
N MET A 330 15.26 -22.90 14.97
CA MET A 330 14.16 -22.14 15.56
C MET A 330 12.82 -22.57 14.95
N PRO A 331 11.84 -23.03 15.75
CA PRO A 331 10.52 -23.36 15.24
C PRO A 331 9.89 -22.19 14.48
N GLY A 332 9.27 -22.49 13.33
CA GLY A 332 8.63 -21.48 12.47
C GLY A 332 9.59 -20.57 11.69
N ILE A 333 10.91 -20.78 11.80
CA ILE A 333 11.89 -19.97 11.08
C ILE A 333 12.94 -20.86 10.41
N THR A 334 13.16 -20.64 9.11
CA THR A 334 14.31 -21.17 8.38
C THR A 334 15.25 -20.03 8.01
N ARG A 335 16.47 -20.09 8.54
CA ARG A 335 17.55 -19.20 8.16
C ARG A 335 18.31 -19.81 6.99
N VAL A 336 18.43 -19.07 5.90
CA VAL A 336 19.21 -19.52 4.73
C VAL A 336 20.51 -18.74 4.65
N LYS A 337 21.61 -19.43 4.34
CA LYS A 337 22.91 -18.77 4.17
C LYS A 337 22.82 -17.72 3.05
N LYS A 338 23.39 -16.54 3.29
CA LYS A 338 23.61 -15.55 2.23
C LYS A 338 25.03 -15.69 1.71
N GLY A 339 25.20 -15.61 0.39
CA GLY A 339 26.50 -15.74 -0.25
C GLY A 339 27.58 -14.79 0.32
N PRO A 340 28.86 -15.04 0.04
CA PRO A 340 29.36 -15.99 -0.96
C PRO A 340 29.21 -17.47 -0.55
N TYR A 341 28.95 -18.31 -1.54
CA TYR A 341 28.83 -19.76 -1.38
C TYR A 341 30.14 -20.48 -1.72
N LEU A 342 30.27 -21.70 -1.21
CA LEU A 342 31.41 -22.60 -1.38
C LEU A 342 30.95 -23.89 -2.04
N ARG A 343 31.90 -24.71 -2.52
CA ARG A 343 31.57 -25.99 -3.15
C ARG A 343 30.73 -26.90 -2.23
N ARG A 344 31.04 -26.93 -0.93
CA ARG A 344 30.26 -27.68 0.05
C ARG A 344 28.79 -27.25 0.13
N ASP A 345 28.49 -25.98 -0.13
CA ASP A 345 27.12 -25.47 -0.10
C ASP A 345 26.34 -25.93 -1.34
N ARG A 346 27.02 -26.06 -2.49
CA ARG A 346 26.45 -26.68 -3.70
C ARG A 346 26.10 -28.13 -3.44
N ASP A 347 27.03 -28.87 -2.84
CA ASP A 347 26.86 -30.29 -2.55
C ASP A 347 25.72 -30.49 -1.54
N GLU A 348 25.66 -29.68 -0.46
CA GLU A 348 24.54 -29.66 0.50
C GLU A 348 23.19 -29.36 -0.19
N LEU A 349 23.15 -28.39 -1.11
CA LEU A 349 21.93 -28.09 -1.87
C LEU A 349 21.49 -29.27 -2.76
N LEU A 350 22.43 -29.95 -3.41
CA LEU A 350 22.14 -31.11 -4.24
C LEU A 350 21.65 -32.29 -3.41
N ASP A 351 22.30 -32.56 -2.28
CA ASP A 351 21.90 -33.62 -1.35
C ASP A 351 20.46 -33.39 -0.87
N GLU A 352 20.12 -32.17 -0.44
CA GLU A 352 18.76 -31.79 -0.04
C GLU A 352 17.74 -32.10 -1.14
N VAL A 353 18.09 -31.76 -2.38
CA VAL A 353 17.24 -31.98 -3.56
C VAL A 353 17.09 -33.46 -3.90
N TYR A 354 18.13 -34.27 -3.73
CA TYR A 354 18.07 -35.70 -4.02
C TYR A 354 17.35 -36.51 -2.94
N GLU A 355 17.51 -36.12 -1.67
CA GLU A 355 16.88 -36.79 -0.53
C GLU A 355 15.35 -36.58 -0.50
N HIS A 356 14.88 -35.39 -0.89
CA HIS A 356 13.46 -35.07 -0.94
C HIS A 356 12.87 -35.38 -2.32
N ARG A 357 12.36 -36.61 -2.50
CA ARG A 357 11.80 -37.08 -3.79
C ARG A 357 10.70 -36.19 -4.33
N GLU A 358 9.94 -35.54 -3.47
CA GLU A 358 8.86 -34.61 -3.78
C GLU A 358 9.39 -33.35 -4.48
N LEU A 359 10.65 -32.97 -4.24
CA LEU A 359 11.29 -31.83 -4.89
C LEU A 359 11.77 -32.18 -6.32
N ASN A 360 11.96 -33.46 -6.63
CA ASN A 360 12.55 -33.88 -7.91
C ASN A 360 11.73 -33.48 -9.14
N SER A 361 10.42 -33.24 -9.00
CA SER A 361 9.56 -32.76 -10.09
C SER A 361 9.62 -31.26 -10.29
N LEU A 362 10.34 -30.50 -9.46
CA LEU A 362 10.38 -29.05 -9.57
C LEU A 362 11.34 -28.58 -10.67
N PRO A 363 10.95 -27.58 -11.48
CA PRO A 363 11.81 -27.04 -12.54
C PRO A 363 13.15 -26.51 -12.03
N VAL A 364 13.18 -25.94 -10.81
CA VAL A 364 14.43 -25.50 -10.17
C VAL A 364 15.38 -26.66 -9.94
N VAL A 365 14.87 -27.81 -9.52
CA VAL A 365 15.66 -29.00 -9.26
C VAL A 365 16.25 -29.56 -10.56
N GLU A 366 15.44 -29.67 -11.61
CA GLU A 366 15.92 -30.12 -12.92
C GLU A 366 16.95 -29.14 -13.51
N ARG A 367 16.76 -27.83 -13.31
CA ARG A 367 17.75 -26.80 -13.65
C ARG A 367 19.04 -27.01 -12.87
N LEU A 368 18.99 -27.16 -11.54
CA LEU A 368 20.18 -27.40 -10.71
C LEU A 368 20.93 -28.66 -11.16
N LYS A 369 20.23 -29.78 -11.34
CA LYS A 369 20.83 -31.04 -11.81
C LYS A 369 21.51 -30.87 -13.17
N ARG A 370 20.90 -30.15 -14.11
CA ARG A 370 21.46 -29.92 -15.45
C ARG A 370 22.71 -29.05 -15.39
N GLU A 371 22.64 -27.91 -14.72
CA GLU A 371 23.74 -26.94 -14.66
C GLU A 371 24.91 -27.50 -13.83
N PHE A 372 24.66 -28.10 -12.67
CA PHE A 372 25.74 -28.64 -11.82
C PHE A 372 26.41 -29.89 -12.39
N ARG A 373 25.72 -30.75 -13.17
CA ARG A 373 26.39 -31.85 -13.88
C ARG A 373 27.50 -31.37 -14.81
N SER A 374 27.31 -30.21 -15.45
CA SER A 374 28.34 -29.64 -16.33
C SER A 374 29.59 -29.21 -15.56
N VAL A 375 29.38 -28.69 -14.34
CA VAL A 375 30.43 -28.28 -13.41
C VAL A 375 31.15 -29.49 -12.83
N GLU A 376 30.44 -30.50 -12.35
CA GLU A 376 31.02 -31.74 -11.81
C GLU A 376 31.94 -32.43 -12.82
N MET A 377 31.53 -32.48 -14.09
CA MET A 377 32.37 -33.01 -15.18
C MET A 377 33.62 -32.17 -15.45
N HIS A 378 33.55 -30.85 -15.25
CA HIS A 378 34.71 -29.97 -15.37
C HIS A 378 35.67 -30.16 -14.20
N ASP A 379 35.15 -30.16 -12.97
CA ASP A 379 35.88 -30.39 -11.73
C ASP A 379 36.66 -31.72 -11.75
N ALA A 380 35.98 -32.79 -12.17
CA ALA A 380 36.58 -34.12 -12.30
C ALA A 380 37.71 -34.17 -13.36
N ARG A 381 37.66 -33.31 -14.38
CA ARG A 381 38.70 -33.23 -15.43
C ARG A 381 39.89 -32.38 -15.04
N THR A 382 39.69 -31.33 -14.25
CA THR A 382 40.74 -30.38 -13.87
C THR A 382 41.43 -30.74 -12.56
N GLY A 383 40.83 -31.61 -11.74
CA GLY A 383 41.35 -31.93 -10.41
C GLY A 383 41.32 -30.72 -9.47
N ALA A 384 40.41 -29.77 -9.71
CA ALA A 384 40.29 -28.58 -8.91
C ALA A 384 39.82 -28.94 -7.48
N GLU A 385 40.73 -28.80 -6.51
CA GLU A 385 40.46 -28.95 -5.06
C GLU A 385 40.03 -27.64 -4.39
N ASP A 386 39.91 -26.53 -5.14
CA ASP A 386 39.60 -25.22 -4.57
C ASP A 386 38.17 -25.19 -3.99
N GLU A 387 37.99 -24.71 -2.76
CA GLU A 387 36.66 -24.57 -2.12
C GLU A 387 35.77 -23.53 -2.83
N LYS A 388 36.37 -22.74 -3.71
CA LYS A 388 35.74 -21.65 -4.44
C LYS A 388 34.93 -22.16 -5.62
N ILE A 389 33.71 -21.66 -5.73
CA ILE A 389 32.85 -21.84 -6.89
C ILE A 389 32.98 -20.65 -7.84
N THR A 390 32.54 -20.83 -9.09
CA THR A 390 32.45 -19.75 -10.07
C THR A 390 31.38 -18.72 -9.68
N LEU A 391 31.45 -17.51 -10.25
CA LEU A 391 30.42 -16.49 -10.07
C LEU A 391 29.04 -16.99 -10.53
N GLN A 392 28.99 -17.72 -11.65
CA GLN A 392 27.75 -18.29 -12.18
C GLN A 392 27.14 -19.33 -11.24
N GLU A 393 27.94 -20.19 -10.62
CA GLU A 393 27.46 -21.13 -9.60
C GLU A 393 26.98 -20.39 -8.35
N ASN A 394 27.70 -19.36 -7.92
CA ASN A 394 27.31 -18.56 -6.76
C ASN A 394 25.96 -17.87 -6.98
N GLU A 395 25.72 -17.32 -8.17
CA GLU A 395 24.42 -16.79 -8.58
C GLU A 395 23.37 -17.90 -8.60
N LEU A 396 23.65 -19.05 -9.24
CA LEU A 396 22.69 -20.16 -9.32
C LEU A 396 22.26 -20.70 -7.95
N ILE A 397 23.20 -20.90 -7.02
CA ILE A 397 22.90 -21.30 -5.63
C ILE A 397 22.05 -20.23 -4.96
N GLY A 398 22.43 -18.95 -5.09
CA GLY A 398 21.68 -17.84 -4.50
C GLY A 398 20.24 -17.74 -5.01
N LYS A 399 20.00 -18.07 -6.28
CA LYS A 399 18.66 -18.12 -6.88
C LYS A 399 17.85 -19.30 -6.36
N ALA A 400 18.47 -20.46 -6.25
CA ALA A 400 17.78 -21.70 -5.95
C ALA A 400 17.53 -21.94 -4.45
N ILE A 401 18.39 -21.42 -3.57
CA ILE A 401 18.32 -21.70 -2.13
C ILE A 401 16.97 -21.32 -1.51
N LEU A 402 16.41 -20.16 -1.88
CA LEU A 402 15.10 -19.72 -1.39
C LEU A 402 13.96 -20.56 -1.98
N GLU A 403 14.08 -20.95 -3.27
CA GLU A 403 13.08 -21.80 -3.92
C GLU A 403 13.05 -23.20 -3.27
N VAL A 404 14.22 -23.80 -3.01
CA VAL A 404 14.35 -25.09 -2.33
C VAL A 404 13.89 -25.01 -0.87
N ALA A 405 14.28 -23.96 -0.13
CA ALA A 405 13.80 -23.76 1.25
C ALA A 405 12.28 -23.64 1.32
N THR A 406 11.68 -22.90 0.37
CA THR A 406 10.22 -22.73 0.27
C THR A 406 9.55 -24.07 -0.01
N ALA A 407 10.00 -24.78 -1.04
CA ALA A 407 9.41 -26.07 -1.41
C ALA A 407 9.55 -27.11 -0.30
N ARG A 408 10.70 -27.15 0.39
CA ARG A 408 10.89 -28.01 1.57
C ARG A 408 9.91 -27.68 2.68
N THR A 409 9.71 -26.39 2.95
CA THR A 409 8.77 -25.94 3.99
C THR A 409 7.34 -26.37 3.65
N LEU A 410 6.92 -26.24 2.39
CA LEU A 410 5.63 -26.73 1.92
C LEU A 410 5.49 -28.25 2.11
N CYS A 411 6.49 -29.04 1.71
CA CYS A 411 6.48 -30.50 1.89
C CYS A 411 6.39 -30.90 3.37
N ARG A 412 7.14 -30.24 4.26
CA ARG A 412 7.10 -30.49 5.71
C ARG A 412 5.74 -30.16 6.33
N ALA A 413 5.03 -29.18 5.76
CA ALA A 413 3.66 -28.86 6.14
C ALA A 413 2.61 -29.81 5.51
N GLY A 414 3.03 -30.80 4.70
CA GLY A 414 2.14 -31.78 4.08
C GLY A 414 1.49 -31.31 2.77
N HIS A 415 1.97 -30.21 2.19
CA HIS A 415 1.47 -29.68 0.92
C HIS A 415 2.37 -30.07 -0.24
N VAL A 416 1.78 -30.15 -1.44
CA VAL A 416 2.51 -30.44 -2.68
C VAL A 416 2.96 -29.12 -3.30
N PRO A 417 4.27 -28.87 -3.45
CA PRO A 417 4.75 -27.72 -4.17
C PRO A 417 4.35 -27.82 -5.65
N HIS A 418 3.67 -26.80 -6.18
CA HIS A 418 3.32 -26.71 -7.59
C HIS A 418 4.48 -26.11 -8.38
N SER A 419 4.70 -26.57 -9.61
CA SER A 419 5.70 -25.99 -10.52
C SER A 419 5.13 -24.80 -11.27
N GLY A 420 4.70 -23.73 -10.59
CA GLY A 420 4.13 -22.51 -11.20
C GLY A 420 2.68 -22.65 -11.73
N GLY A 421 1.90 -21.56 -11.71
CA GLY A 421 0.52 -21.54 -12.21
C GLY A 421 0.43 -21.20 -13.69
N MET A 422 -0.50 -20.36 -14.13
CA MET A 422 -0.94 -20.15 -15.54
C MET A 422 0.18 -19.93 -16.61
N TRP A 423 1.45 -19.71 -16.22
CA TRP A 423 2.63 -19.62 -17.09
C TRP A 423 3.64 -20.77 -16.95
N ALA A 424 3.32 -21.79 -16.17
CA ALA A 424 4.08 -23.02 -16.10
C ALA A 424 3.72 -23.89 -17.29
N TRP A 425 4.71 -24.11 -18.15
CA TRP A 425 4.59 -24.80 -19.43
C TRP A 425 4.55 -26.34 -19.30
N ASP A 426 4.38 -26.86 -18.08
CA ASP A 426 4.65 -28.26 -17.74
C ASP A 426 3.36 -29.11 -17.63
N GLY A 427 2.25 -28.66 -18.21
CA GLY A 427 1.09 -29.51 -18.55
C GLY A 427 -0.10 -29.52 -17.57
N ASN A 428 0.06 -29.14 -16.30
CA ASN A 428 -1.01 -29.14 -15.28
C ASN A 428 -1.51 -27.74 -14.87
N SER A 429 -0.95 -26.67 -15.46
CA SER A 429 -1.27 -25.28 -15.08
C SER A 429 -2.71 -24.88 -15.42
N MET A 430 -3.28 -25.44 -16.50
CA MET A 430 -4.67 -25.17 -16.89
C MET A 430 -5.67 -25.85 -15.96
N GLU A 431 -5.39 -27.07 -15.49
CA GLU A 431 -6.23 -27.77 -14.51
C GLU A 431 -6.24 -26.99 -13.19
N ALA A 432 -5.06 -26.68 -12.64
CA ALA A 432 -4.97 -25.88 -11.41
C ALA A 432 -5.65 -24.50 -11.54
N THR A 433 -5.50 -23.82 -12.69
CA THR A 433 -6.17 -22.53 -12.95
C THR A 433 -7.69 -22.68 -12.94
N ALA A 434 -8.20 -23.75 -13.55
CA ALA A 434 -9.63 -23.98 -13.64
C ALA A 434 -10.22 -24.45 -12.29
N GLU A 435 -9.53 -25.34 -11.55
CA GLU A 435 -9.93 -25.70 -10.19
C GLU A 435 -9.88 -24.49 -9.23
N THR A 436 -8.93 -23.57 -9.42
CA THR A 436 -8.87 -22.29 -8.68
C THR A 436 -10.03 -21.37 -9.04
N THR A 437 -10.41 -21.32 -10.32
CA THR A 437 -11.56 -20.53 -10.77
C THR A 437 -12.86 -21.07 -10.16
N GLN A 438 -12.99 -22.39 -10.04
CA GLN A 438 -14.12 -23.01 -9.35
C GLN A 438 -14.12 -22.69 -7.86
N LEU A 439 -12.97 -22.74 -7.18
CA LEU A 439 -12.84 -22.30 -5.79
C LEU A 439 -13.23 -20.81 -5.64
N ALA A 440 -12.78 -19.95 -6.53
CA ALA A 440 -13.11 -18.52 -6.53
C ALA A 440 -14.63 -18.31 -6.62
N ALA A 441 -15.29 -19.03 -7.52
CA ALA A 441 -16.73 -19.00 -7.67
C ALA A 441 -17.48 -19.47 -6.42
N GLN A 442 -17.04 -20.57 -5.79
CA GLN A 442 -17.59 -21.06 -4.53
C GLN A 442 -17.40 -20.05 -3.38
N MET A 443 -16.26 -19.38 -3.35
CA MET A 443 -15.94 -18.34 -2.38
C MET A 443 -16.62 -17.00 -2.70
N GLN A 444 -17.23 -16.84 -3.88
CA GLN A 444 -17.75 -15.56 -4.38
C GLN A 444 -16.67 -14.46 -4.41
N VAL A 445 -15.48 -14.81 -4.90
CA VAL A 445 -14.36 -13.88 -5.13
C VAL A 445 -14.02 -13.84 -6.61
N PHE A 446 -13.36 -12.77 -7.05
CA PHE A 446 -12.92 -12.67 -8.44
C PHE A 446 -11.83 -13.71 -8.76
N SER A 447 -11.89 -14.30 -9.96
CA SER A 447 -10.79 -15.07 -10.56
C SER A 447 -10.28 -14.33 -11.79
N GLY A 448 -8.96 -14.24 -11.97
CA GLY A 448 -8.36 -13.58 -13.12
C GLY A 448 -6.89 -13.24 -12.93
N ASN A 449 -6.33 -12.46 -13.85
CA ASN A 449 -4.97 -11.95 -13.76
C ASN A 449 -4.97 -10.51 -13.27
N HIS A 450 -4.01 -10.15 -12.40
CA HIS A 450 -3.86 -8.77 -11.97
C HIS A 450 -3.67 -7.83 -13.15
N SER A 451 -2.78 -8.15 -14.11
CA SER A 451 -2.49 -7.29 -15.28
C SER A 451 -3.70 -6.95 -16.15
N ASP A 452 -4.68 -7.86 -16.22
CA ASP A 452 -5.90 -7.66 -17.00
C ASP A 452 -7.04 -7.09 -16.16
N SER A 453 -6.88 -7.06 -14.83
CA SER A 453 -7.82 -6.39 -13.95
C SER A 453 -7.83 -4.90 -14.27
N PHE A 454 -9.01 -4.32 -14.34
CA PHE A 454 -9.14 -2.89 -14.52
C PHE A 454 -8.58 -2.13 -13.31
N GLN A 455 -8.56 -2.72 -12.11
CA GLN A 455 -7.85 -2.17 -10.95
C GLN A 455 -6.36 -1.95 -11.25
N ALA A 456 -5.65 -2.94 -11.81
CA ALA A 456 -4.25 -2.76 -12.17
C ALA A 456 -4.04 -1.71 -13.27
N ARG A 457 -4.99 -1.60 -14.22
CA ARG A 457 -4.97 -0.52 -15.22
C ARG A 457 -5.15 0.84 -14.58
N ALA A 458 -6.03 0.95 -13.59
CA ALA A 458 -6.27 2.18 -12.84
C ALA A 458 -5.05 2.56 -11.96
N GLU A 459 -4.48 1.60 -11.24
CA GLU A 459 -3.23 1.77 -10.49
C GLU A 459 -2.09 2.19 -11.41
N GLY A 460 -1.97 1.57 -12.60
CA GLY A 460 -0.97 1.92 -13.61
C GLY A 460 -1.17 3.32 -14.21
N LEU A 461 -2.40 3.68 -14.59
CA LEU A 461 -2.76 5.02 -15.08
C LEU A 461 -2.50 6.09 -14.04
N LEU A 462 -2.79 5.81 -12.78
CA LEU A 462 -2.53 6.72 -11.68
C LEU A 462 -1.04 6.87 -11.41
N ALA A 463 -0.29 5.77 -11.29
CA ALA A 463 1.16 5.80 -11.13
C ALA A 463 1.83 6.58 -12.28
N TRP A 464 1.33 6.41 -13.50
CA TRP A 464 1.75 7.19 -14.66
C TRP A 464 1.36 8.66 -14.56
N SER A 465 0.13 8.98 -14.13
CA SER A 465 -0.36 10.36 -13.98
C SER A 465 0.42 11.12 -12.92
N ILE A 466 0.71 10.47 -11.80
CA ILE A 466 1.64 10.94 -10.78
C ILE A 466 3.02 11.12 -11.42
N GLY A 467 3.56 10.11 -12.11
CA GLY A 467 4.84 10.17 -12.83
C GLY A 467 4.97 11.35 -13.81
N LYS A 468 3.88 11.70 -14.52
CA LYS A 468 3.79 12.85 -15.43
C LYS A 468 3.71 14.18 -14.68
N ALA A 469 2.89 14.26 -13.63
CA ALA A 469 2.78 15.45 -12.79
C ALA A 469 4.09 15.76 -12.02
N THR A 470 4.83 14.69 -11.68
CA THR A 470 6.09 14.74 -10.95
C THR A 470 7.31 14.99 -11.82
N LYS A 471 7.30 14.62 -13.12
CA LYS A 471 8.35 15.03 -14.07
C LYS A 471 8.26 16.53 -14.40
N ARG A 472 8.76 17.38 -13.51
CA ARG A 472 9.22 18.73 -13.85
C ARG A 472 10.40 18.63 -14.84
N CYS A 473 10.19 19.13 -16.05
CA CYS A 473 11.12 19.96 -16.83
C CYS A 473 12.64 19.75 -16.64
N GLU A 474 13.20 18.60 -17.01
CA GLU A 474 14.66 18.52 -17.25
C GLU A 474 15.07 18.03 -18.64
N ASP A 475 14.15 17.57 -19.50
CA ASP A 475 14.48 17.40 -20.91
C ASP A 475 13.21 17.30 -21.79
N ASP A 476 12.84 18.42 -22.41
CA ASP A 476 11.73 18.47 -23.38
C ASP A 476 12.10 17.81 -24.74
N SER A 477 13.33 17.31 -24.90
CA SER A 477 13.82 16.77 -26.17
C SER A 477 13.42 15.31 -26.48
N LEU A 478 12.74 14.61 -25.57
CA LEU A 478 12.35 13.19 -25.74
C LEU A 478 10.84 12.93 -25.82
N VAL A 479 10.00 13.96 -25.98
CA VAL A 479 8.52 13.83 -26.02
C VAL A 479 7.92 14.35 -27.34
N GLU A 480 8.57 14.09 -28.49
CA GLU A 480 8.00 14.48 -29.79
C GLU A 480 7.11 13.41 -30.47
N ASP A 481 6.97 12.18 -29.93
CA ASP A 481 6.23 11.13 -30.66
C ASP A 481 5.12 10.38 -29.89
N SER A 482 4.66 10.93 -28.75
CA SER A 482 3.39 10.47 -28.17
C SER A 482 2.29 11.46 -28.56
N GLY A 483 1.54 11.14 -29.61
CA GLY A 483 0.38 11.90 -30.06
C GLY A 483 -0.53 12.30 -28.90
N LYS A 484 -1.24 13.43 -29.06
CA LYS A 484 -2.18 14.04 -28.10
C LYS A 484 -2.99 13.00 -27.31
N ILE A 485 -2.54 12.64 -26.12
CA ILE A 485 -3.28 11.81 -25.17
C ILE A 485 -3.89 12.75 -24.13
N PRO A 486 -5.20 12.64 -23.82
CA PRO A 486 -5.88 13.58 -22.95
C PRO A 486 -5.28 13.61 -21.55
N THR A 487 -5.32 14.77 -20.90
CA THR A 487 -5.31 14.86 -19.44
C THR A 487 -6.31 13.83 -18.92
N PRO A 488 -5.96 12.91 -18.00
CA PRO A 488 -6.89 11.89 -17.56
C PRO A 488 -8.06 12.61 -16.88
N GLN A 489 -9.18 12.70 -17.58
CA GLN A 489 -10.46 12.85 -16.93
C GLN A 489 -10.58 11.58 -16.10
N ILE A 490 -10.70 11.73 -14.78
CA ILE A 490 -11.21 10.64 -13.95
C ILE A 490 -12.66 10.50 -14.39
N GLU A 491 -12.86 9.75 -15.47
CA GLU A 491 -14.19 9.41 -15.98
C GLU A 491 -14.89 8.59 -14.89
N GLU A 492 -16.23 8.63 -14.89
CA GLU A 492 -17.05 7.83 -13.98
C GLU A 492 -16.57 6.36 -13.98
N ASP A 493 -16.22 5.86 -15.17
CA ASP A 493 -15.65 4.54 -15.44
C ASP A 493 -14.35 4.26 -14.66
N PHE A 494 -13.51 5.25 -14.37
CA PHE A 494 -12.26 5.04 -13.62
C PHE A 494 -12.50 4.74 -12.13
N VAL A 495 -13.37 5.54 -11.50
CA VAL A 495 -13.79 5.36 -10.10
C VAL A 495 -14.72 4.15 -9.97
N GLN A 496 -15.46 3.84 -11.03
CA GLN A 496 -16.29 2.66 -11.11
C GLN A 496 -15.50 1.34 -10.99
N VAL A 497 -14.16 1.35 -10.94
CA VAL A 497 -13.41 0.10 -10.80
C VAL A 497 -12.36 0.08 -9.69
N LEU A 498 -12.11 1.21 -9.04
CA LEU A 498 -11.32 1.20 -7.81
C LEU A 498 -12.15 0.63 -6.65
N THR A 499 -11.50 -0.18 -5.82
CA THR A 499 -12.05 -0.66 -4.56
C THR A 499 -12.12 0.48 -3.55
N VAL A 500 -12.94 0.34 -2.52
CA VAL A 500 -13.05 1.36 -1.45
C VAL A 500 -11.70 1.49 -0.73
N GLU A 501 -11.05 0.37 -0.46
CA GLU A 501 -9.76 0.27 0.19
C GLU A 501 -8.66 0.99 -0.62
N THR A 502 -8.66 0.81 -1.94
CA THR A 502 -7.74 1.52 -2.84
C THR A 502 -8.01 3.02 -2.84
N LEU A 503 -9.28 3.44 -2.92
CA LEU A 503 -9.65 4.85 -2.81
C LEU A 503 -9.20 5.47 -1.47
N ARG A 504 -9.38 4.76 -0.35
CA ARG A 504 -8.90 5.18 0.97
C ARG A 504 -7.37 5.32 0.99
N SER A 505 -6.65 4.38 0.41
CA SER A 505 -5.18 4.42 0.32
C SER A 505 -4.67 5.56 -0.56
N LEU A 506 -5.36 5.87 -1.64
CA LEU A 506 -5.08 7.01 -2.51
C LEU A 506 -5.31 8.34 -1.81
N TYR A 507 -6.38 8.41 -1.03
CA TYR A 507 -6.68 9.56 -0.21
C TYR A 507 -5.59 9.77 0.86
N GLU A 508 -5.20 8.72 1.58
CA GLU A 508 -4.13 8.82 2.60
C GLU A 508 -2.76 9.18 2.03
N ALA A 509 -2.53 8.79 0.79
CA ALA A 509 -1.36 9.21 0.03
C ALA A 509 -1.42 10.67 -0.41
N GLY A 510 -2.53 11.38 -0.20
CA GLY A 510 -2.72 12.77 -0.64
C GLY A 510 -2.65 12.93 -2.15
N ILE A 511 -3.08 11.89 -2.87
CA ILE A 511 -3.10 11.79 -4.34
C ILE A 511 -4.53 11.93 -4.89
N PHE A 512 -5.54 11.87 -4.02
CA PHE A 512 -6.91 12.12 -4.45
C PHE A 512 -7.14 13.63 -4.62
N PHE A 513 -7.02 14.11 -5.86
CA PHE A 513 -7.23 15.50 -6.21
C PHE A 513 -8.62 15.68 -6.86
N GLY A 514 -9.52 16.42 -6.22
CA GLY A 514 -10.52 17.19 -6.97
C GLY A 514 -9.80 18.11 -7.97
N ARG A 515 -10.38 18.36 -9.15
CA ARG A 515 -9.75 19.10 -10.25
C ARG A 515 -9.10 20.41 -9.78
N CYS A 516 -7.77 20.41 -9.62
CA CYS A 516 -6.97 21.63 -9.67
C CYS A 516 -6.60 21.88 -11.13
N GLY A 517 -7.58 22.32 -11.93
CA GLY A 517 -7.30 22.70 -13.31
C GLY A 517 -6.27 23.83 -13.34
N ARG A 518 -5.22 23.68 -14.17
CA ARG A 518 -4.54 24.86 -14.71
C ARG A 518 -5.62 25.59 -15.49
N GLY A 519 -6.02 26.77 -15.00
CA GLY A 519 -6.97 27.58 -15.76
C GLY A 519 -6.33 27.88 -17.10
N ASP A 520 -6.94 27.41 -18.19
CA ASP A 520 -6.67 27.98 -19.49
C ASP A 520 -7.08 29.45 -19.39
N ASP A 521 -6.11 30.35 -19.57
CA ASP A 521 -6.36 31.79 -19.56
C ASP A 521 -7.21 32.13 -20.81
N SER A 522 -8.54 32.06 -20.65
CA SER A 522 -9.53 32.53 -21.62
C SER A 522 -9.95 33.96 -21.31
#